data_AF-A0A2D9H4P8-F1
#
_entry.id   AF-A0A2D9H4P8-F1
#
_cell.length_a   1.000
_cell.length_b   1.000
_cell.length_c   1.000
_cell.angle_alpha   90.00
_cell.angle_beta   90.00
_cell.angle_gamma   90.00
#
_symmetry.space_group_name_H-M   'P 1'
#
loop_
_entity.id
_entity.type
_entity.pdbx_description
1 polymer ?
#
loop_
_entity_poly.entity_id
_entity_poly.type
_entity_poly.pdbx_seq_one_letter_code
_entity_poly.pdbx_strand_id
1 'polypeptide(L)'
;MVLDLLLAEVDRERTGPVTAPPQWAAVVSVERVSLVSGEEQPGALRRLVQGQASGATLVEVRRAWARVADALTRNRVGRTPDAGTSHRDAGHHSVTTDAERLRAAVRAAHRTYEAEPYYRARYADRGARFAGTDSAWLVTLADLPVDGCTGQVRWLARVLAARGMPSWLLERHLDDLAEELRTACGADAAGSLPDAAARLRSTRTAVLPEPALQGAAARLREETGAEEPLPGAAALGLAAAADVAAGTVASWAPCVDWLTDASRCDPRAAAWLRVEATRVAPDGDLSAGRSRGGSRALRS
;
A
#
# COMPACT_ATOMS: atom_id res chain seq x y z
N MET A 1 31.03 -6.10 -4.82
CA MET A 1 29.83 -6.67 -5.47
C MET A 1 28.53 -5.99 -5.03
N VAL A 2 28.10 -6.04 -3.75
CA VAL A 2 26.87 -5.34 -3.30
C VAL A 2 26.98 -3.82 -3.48
N LEU A 3 28.08 -3.23 -2.99
CA LEU A 3 28.32 -1.79 -3.13
C LEU A 3 28.36 -1.37 -4.60
N ASP A 4 29.01 -2.14 -5.47
CA ASP A 4 29.09 -1.81 -6.91
C ASP A 4 27.71 -1.77 -7.57
N LEU A 5 26.81 -2.70 -7.20
CA LEU A 5 25.43 -2.72 -7.68
C LEU A 5 24.65 -1.49 -7.20
N LEU A 6 24.82 -1.10 -5.93
CA LEU A 6 24.19 0.13 -5.41
C LEU A 6 24.75 1.38 -6.09
N LEU A 7 26.08 1.44 -6.27
CA LEU A 7 26.76 2.55 -6.93
C LEU A 7 26.38 2.69 -8.41
N ALA A 8 26.02 1.59 -9.08
CA ALA A 8 25.54 1.64 -10.46
C ALA A 8 24.15 2.28 -10.61
N GLU A 9 23.38 2.41 -9.52
CA GLU A 9 22.02 2.93 -9.55
C GLU A 9 21.89 4.33 -8.93
N VAL A 10 22.95 4.91 -8.34
CA VAL A 10 22.92 6.24 -7.67
C VAL A 10 22.56 7.38 -8.62
N ASP A 11 22.96 7.27 -9.89
CA ASP A 11 22.68 8.27 -10.92
C ASP A 11 21.23 8.15 -11.44
N ARG A 12 20.54 7.03 -11.14
CA ARG A 12 19.14 6.75 -11.51
C ARG A 12 18.84 6.80 -13.02
N GLU A 13 19.87 6.72 -13.86
CA GLU A 13 19.76 6.79 -15.33
C GLU A 13 19.26 5.50 -15.99
N ARG A 14 19.29 4.36 -15.29
CA ARG A 14 18.80 3.09 -15.88
C ARG A 14 17.31 3.20 -16.20
N THR A 15 16.97 2.91 -17.45
CA THR A 15 15.60 2.79 -17.96
C THR A 15 15.34 1.37 -18.48
N GLY A 16 14.07 1.03 -18.70
CA GLY A 16 13.69 -0.24 -19.30
C GLY A 16 13.81 -1.48 -18.40
N PRO A 17 13.70 -2.70 -18.99
CA PRO A 17 13.64 -3.94 -18.23
C PRO A 17 14.91 -4.29 -17.45
N VAL A 18 14.72 -4.67 -16.18
CA VAL A 18 15.75 -5.15 -15.25
C VAL A 18 15.46 -6.62 -14.92
N THR A 19 16.20 -7.51 -15.57
CA THR A 19 15.94 -8.97 -15.50
C THR A 19 16.74 -9.69 -14.43
N ALA A 20 17.79 -9.08 -13.88
CA ALA A 20 18.58 -9.67 -12.81
C ALA A 20 18.07 -9.22 -11.43
N PRO A 21 17.70 -10.14 -10.52
CA PRO A 21 17.25 -9.80 -9.16
C PRO A 21 18.18 -8.83 -8.39
N PRO A 22 19.52 -8.93 -8.46
CA PRO A 22 20.40 -8.02 -7.72
C PRO A 22 20.34 -6.59 -8.23
N GLN A 23 20.17 -6.40 -9.54
CA GLN A 23 20.02 -5.08 -10.15
C GLN A 23 18.64 -4.50 -9.81
N TRP A 24 17.59 -5.32 -9.89
CA TRP A 24 16.24 -4.92 -9.49
C TRP A 24 16.21 -4.47 -8.02
N ALA A 25 16.85 -5.25 -7.13
CA ALA A 25 17.00 -4.92 -5.73
C ALA A 25 17.80 -3.62 -5.52
N ALA A 26 18.81 -3.34 -6.34
CA ALA A 26 19.60 -2.12 -6.25
C ALA A 26 18.78 -0.88 -6.66
N VAL A 27 17.96 -0.97 -7.71
CA VAL A 27 17.04 0.11 -8.13
C VAL A 27 16.11 0.50 -6.97
N VAL A 28 15.42 -0.48 -6.38
CA VAL A 28 14.54 -0.24 -5.22
C VAL A 28 15.31 0.35 -4.03
N SER A 29 16.52 -0.14 -3.81
CA SER A 29 17.33 0.24 -2.66
C SER A 29 17.81 1.68 -2.73
N VAL A 30 18.33 2.11 -3.87
CA VAL A 30 18.78 3.50 -4.05
C VAL A 30 17.60 4.46 -3.97
N GLU A 31 16.47 4.12 -4.59
CA GLU A 31 15.28 4.98 -4.55
C GLU A 31 14.78 5.17 -3.11
N ARG A 32 14.74 4.09 -2.31
CA ARG A 32 14.38 4.18 -0.88
C ARG A 32 15.38 5.00 -0.07
N VAL A 33 16.68 4.87 -0.33
CA VAL A 33 17.71 5.69 0.34
C VAL A 33 17.53 7.16 0.00
N SER A 34 17.25 7.50 -1.26
CA SER A 34 16.95 8.87 -1.69
C SER A 34 15.75 9.44 -0.95
N LEU A 35 14.64 8.70 -0.89
CA LEU A 35 13.43 9.12 -0.20
C LEU A 35 13.61 9.33 1.31
N VAL A 36 14.28 8.40 2.00
CA VAL A 36 14.49 8.48 3.45
C VAL A 36 15.49 9.59 3.82
N SER A 37 16.47 9.86 2.96
CA SER A 37 17.48 10.90 3.21
C SER A 37 17.05 12.29 2.76
N GLY A 38 16.10 12.40 1.83
CA GLY A 38 15.79 13.64 1.11
C GLY A 38 16.88 14.05 0.11
N GLU A 39 17.87 13.20 -0.16
CA GLU A 39 18.96 13.48 -1.08
C GLU A 39 18.64 13.00 -2.49
N GLU A 40 18.79 13.87 -3.47
CA GLU A 40 18.63 13.54 -4.89
C GLU A 40 19.95 13.64 -5.66
N GLN A 41 20.96 14.31 -5.11
CA GLN A 41 22.22 14.49 -5.83
C GLN A 41 23.00 13.16 -5.87
N PRO A 42 23.40 12.65 -7.05
CA PRO A 42 24.06 11.35 -7.14
C PRO A 42 25.35 11.26 -6.31
N GLY A 43 26.10 12.36 -6.24
CA GLY A 43 27.29 12.46 -5.39
C GLY A 43 26.98 12.34 -3.89
N ALA A 44 25.83 12.86 -3.43
CA ALA A 44 25.39 12.70 -2.05
C ALA A 44 24.91 11.28 -1.77
N LEU A 45 24.08 10.71 -2.65
CA LEU A 45 23.64 9.31 -2.56
C LEU A 45 24.81 8.33 -2.53
N ARG A 46 25.83 8.56 -3.36
CA ARG A 46 27.09 7.81 -3.37
C ARG A 46 27.76 7.81 -1.99
N ARG A 47 27.93 8.98 -1.38
CA ARG A 47 28.52 9.11 -0.03
C ARG A 47 27.70 8.36 1.02
N LEU A 48 26.37 8.44 0.97
CA LEU A 48 25.48 7.74 1.89
C LEU A 48 25.66 6.22 1.79
N VAL A 49 25.59 5.64 0.58
CA VAL A 49 25.73 4.18 0.39
C VAL A 49 27.14 3.66 0.68
N GLN A 50 28.15 4.54 0.63
CA GLN A 50 29.54 4.27 1.01
C GLN A 50 29.80 4.39 2.53
N GLY A 51 28.77 4.62 3.34
CA GLY A 51 28.85 4.56 4.80
C GLY A 51 28.87 5.90 5.52
N GLN A 52 28.62 7.02 4.83
CA GLN A 52 28.49 8.34 5.46
C GLN A 52 27.07 8.66 5.94
N ALA A 53 26.16 7.67 5.92
CA ALA A 53 24.80 7.83 6.42
C ALA A 53 24.74 7.80 7.96
N SER A 54 23.79 8.55 8.53
CA SER A 54 23.47 8.56 9.96
C SER A 54 21.95 8.43 10.18
N GLY A 55 21.53 8.24 11.44
CA GLY A 55 20.10 8.21 11.81
C GLY A 55 19.26 7.20 11.03
N ALA A 56 18.08 7.63 10.58
CA ALA A 56 17.16 6.81 9.78
C ALA A 56 17.76 6.39 8.43
N THR A 57 18.55 7.27 7.80
CA THR A 57 19.23 6.96 6.53
C THR A 57 20.21 5.81 6.66
N LEU A 58 20.96 5.73 7.77
CA LEU A 58 21.85 4.60 8.01
C LEU A 58 21.08 3.27 8.11
N VAL A 59 19.90 3.29 8.74
CA VAL A 59 19.04 2.10 8.83
C VAL A 59 18.58 1.66 7.44
N GLU A 60 18.16 2.59 6.57
CA GLU A 60 17.75 2.23 5.21
C GLU A 60 18.94 1.81 4.34
N VAL A 61 20.13 2.43 4.47
CA VAL A 61 21.35 1.96 3.78
C VAL A 61 21.69 0.52 4.20
N ARG A 62 21.59 0.18 5.49
CA ARG A 62 21.79 -1.22 5.92
C ARG A 62 20.75 -2.18 5.33
N ARG A 63 19.49 -1.74 5.19
CA ARG A 63 18.43 -2.51 4.52
C ARG A 63 18.70 -2.67 3.02
N ALA A 64 19.19 -1.62 2.36
CA ALA A 64 19.61 -1.65 0.96
C ALA A 64 20.69 -2.72 0.72
N TRP A 65 21.74 -2.72 1.54
CA TRP A 65 22.79 -3.72 1.46
C TRP A 65 22.27 -5.15 1.67
N ALA A 66 21.44 -5.35 2.71
CA ALA A 66 20.85 -6.66 2.99
C ALA A 66 19.96 -7.16 1.82
N ARG A 67 19.13 -6.28 1.25
CA ARG A 67 18.24 -6.59 0.12
C ARG A 67 19.03 -7.06 -1.11
N VAL A 68 20.09 -6.35 -1.47
CA VAL A 68 20.93 -6.71 -2.62
C VAL A 68 21.71 -8.01 -2.34
N ALA A 69 22.20 -8.21 -1.12
CA ALA A 69 22.88 -9.45 -0.73
C ALA A 69 21.95 -10.68 -0.81
N ASP A 70 20.71 -10.55 -0.35
CA ASP A 70 19.70 -11.61 -0.48
C ASP A 70 19.36 -11.88 -1.95
N ALA A 71 19.22 -10.83 -2.76
CA ALA A 71 18.96 -10.94 -4.20
C ALA A 71 20.10 -11.62 -4.97
N LEU A 72 21.36 -11.42 -4.57
CA LEU A 72 22.52 -12.15 -5.13
C LEU A 72 22.41 -13.66 -4.88
N THR A 73 21.94 -14.07 -3.71
CA THR A 73 21.72 -15.48 -3.39
C THR A 73 20.61 -16.07 -4.27
N ARG A 74 19.53 -15.32 -4.49
CA ARG A 74 18.42 -15.71 -5.39
C ARG A 74 18.86 -15.82 -6.85
N ASN A 75 19.73 -14.91 -7.30
CA ASN A 75 20.23 -14.93 -8.67
C ASN A 75 21.03 -16.19 -8.98
N ARG A 76 21.83 -16.69 -8.03
CA ARG A 76 22.63 -17.92 -8.20
C ARG A 76 21.78 -19.17 -8.43
N VAL A 77 20.53 -19.17 -7.99
CA VAL A 77 19.58 -20.27 -8.20
C VAL A 77 18.63 -20.03 -9.39
N GLY A 78 18.97 -19.08 -10.27
CA GLY A 78 18.27 -18.85 -11.54
C GLY A 78 16.89 -18.21 -11.42
N ARG A 79 16.58 -17.54 -10.29
CA ARG A 79 15.30 -16.86 -10.11
C ARG A 79 15.25 -15.53 -10.84
N THR A 80 14.08 -15.20 -11.41
CA THR A 80 13.76 -13.87 -11.93
C THR A 80 13.31 -12.93 -10.81
N PRO A 81 13.27 -11.61 -11.04
CA PRO A 81 12.70 -10.67 -10.07
C PRO A 81 11.22 -10.98 -9.78
N ASP A 82 10.89 -11.03 -8.50
CA ASP A 82 9.54 -11.18 -7.96
C ASP A 82 9.40 -10.30 -6.71
N ALA A 83 8.21 -10.24 -6.11
CA ALA A 83 7.99 -9.48 -4.88
C ALA A 83 8.98 -9.84 -3.75
N GLY A 84 9.35 -11.12 -3.67
CA GLY A 84 10.31 -11.60 -2.70
C GLY A 84 11.70 -10.97 -2.85
N THR A 85 12.06 -10.50 -4.04
CA THR A 85 13.36 -9.83 -4.30
C THR A 85 13.49 -8.54 -3.49
N SER A 86 12.37 -7.89 -3.12
CA SER A 86 12.36 -6.72 -2.25
C SER A 86 12.52 -7.10 -0.76
N HIS A 87 11.81 -8.14 -0.32
CA HIS A 87 12.00 -8.78 0.99
C HIS A 87 11.37 -10.18 1.04
N ARG A 88 11.94 -11.08 1.84
CA ARG A 88 11.55 -12.50 1.90
C ARG A 88 10.09 -12.76 2.29
N ASP A 89 9.45 -11.86 3.02
CA ASP A 89 8.09 -12.04 3.52
C ASP A 89 6.99 -11.66 2.50
N ALA A 90 7.34 -11.11 1.33
CA ALA A 90 6.40 -10.62 0.31
C ALA A 90 5.74 -11.71 -0.56
N GLY A 91 6.20 -12.97 -0.44
CA GLY A 91 5.82 -14.05 -1.37
C GLY A 91 6.53 -13.95 -2.72
N HIS A 92 5.94 -14.56 -3.76
CA HIS A 92 6.58 -14.77 -5.08
C HIS A 92 5.69 -14.34 -6.26
N HIS A 93 4.94 -13.25 -6.11
CA HIS A 93 4.10 -12.74 -7.19
C HIS A 93 4.89 -11.83 -8.15
N SER A 94 4.36 -11.66 -9.37
CA SER A 94 4.97 -10.83 -10.41
C SER A 94 5.04 -9.37 -9.98
N VAL A 95 6.11 -8.69 -10.37
CA VAL A 95 6.30 -7.25 -10.16
C VAL A 95 6.81 -6.64 -11.45
N THR A 96 6.66 -5.32 -11.61
CA THR A 96 7.29 -4.63 -12.74
C THR A 96 8.80 -4.84 -12.72
N THR A 97 9.37 -5.08 -13.88
CA THR A 97 10.82 -5.13 -14.08
C THR A 97 11.35 -3.88 -14.75
N ASP A 98 10.47 -2.99 -15.22
CA ASP A 98 10.89 -1.71 -15.79
C ASP A 98 11.44 -0.78 -14.70
N ALA A 99 12.66 -0.29 -14.86
CA ALA A 99 13.36 0.50 -13.85
C ALA A 99 12.65 1.81 -13.50
N GLU A 100 12.10 2.52 -14.49
CA GLU A 100 11.44 3.81 -14.29
C GLU A 100 10.10 3.62 -13.59
N ARG A 101 9.30 2.66 -14.07
CA ARG A 101 8.03 2.30 -13.42
C ARG A 101 8.25 1.76 -12.01
N LEU A 102 9.35 1.05 -11.76
CA LEU A 102 9.71 0.54 -10.44
C LEU A 102 10.05 1.67 -9.46
N ARG A 103 10.83 2.67 -9.89
CA ARG A 103 11.11 3.85 -9.05
C ARG A 103 9.82 4.63 -8.77
N ALA A 104 8.95 4.82 -9.76
CA ALA A 104 7.63 5.43 -9.57
C ALA A 104 6.78 4.70 -8.53
N ALA A 105 6.74 3.36 -8.59
CA ALA A 105 6.06 2.54 -7.58
C ALA A 105 6.63 2.74 -6.16
N VAL A 106 7.96 2.80 -6.02
CA VAL A 106 8.61 3.02 -4.73
C VAL A 106 8.30 4.41 -4.17
N ARG A 107 8.30 5.46 -5.01
CA ARG A 107 7.94 6.82 -4.60
C ARG A 107 6.47 6.92 -4.17
N ALA A 108 5.55 6.34 -4.95
CA ALA A 108 4.14 6.29 -4.59
C ALA A 108 3.91 5.58 -3.25
N ALA A 109 4.54 4.41 -3.05
CA ALA A 109 4.44 3.67 -1.79
C ALA A 109 4.96 4.49 -0.60
N HIS A 110 6.09 5.18 -0.76
CA HIS A 110 6.66 6.02 0.28
C HIS A 110 5.77 7.22 0.59
N ARG A 111 5.28 7.92 -0.44
CA ARG A 111 4.39 9.07 -0.28
C ARG A 111 3.13 8.72 0.49
N THR A 112 2.44 7.65 0.10
CA THR A 112 1.22 7.21 0.78
C THR A 112 1.51 6.73 2.22
N TYR A 113 2.67 6.08 2.46
CA TYR A 113 3.06 5.65 3.81
C TYR A 113 3.34 6.83 4.75
N GLU A 114 4.03 7.87 4.27
CA GLU A 114 4.34 9.06 5.08
C GLU A 114 3.12 9.97 5.28
N ALA A 115 2.18 10.01 4.33
CA ALA A 115 0.97 10.82 4.43
C ALA A 115 -0.04 10.29 5.47
N GLU A 116 0.00 9.00 5.80
CA GLU A 116 -1.01 8.33 6.63
C GLU A 116 -0.41 7.81 7.95
N PRO A 117 -0.54 8.55 9.06
CA PRO A 117 -0.01 8.15 10.38
C PRO A 117 -0.43 6.74 10.81
N TYR A 118 -1.60 6.31 10.32
CA TYR A 118 -2.14 4.99 10.53
C TYR A 118 -1.20 3.85 10.14
N TYR A 119 -0.51 3.97 9.00
CA TYR A 119 0.36 2.89 8.55
C TYR A 119 1.51 2.64 9.51
N ARG A 120 2.17 3.71 9.95
CA ARG A 120 3.27 3.63 10.92
C ARG A 120 2.78 3.12 12.26
N ALA A 121 1.65 3.62 12.75
CA ALA A 121 1.12 3.25 14.05
C ALA A 121 0.66 1.77 14.10
N ARG A 122 0.00 1.27 13.04
CA ARG A 122 -0.56 -0.08 13.01
C ARG A 122 0.39 -1.16 12.49
N TYR A 123 1.11 -0.87 11.41
CA TYR A 123 1.90 -1.87 10.69
C TYR A 123 3.40 -1.67 10.82
N ALA A 124 3.82 -0.56 11.44
CA ALA A 124 5.22 -0.19 11.63
C ALA A 124 6.05 -0.32 10.34
N ASP A 125 7.36 -0.53 10.49
CA ASP A 125 8.28 -0.73 9.38
C ASP A 125 7.94 -1.94 8.50
N ARG A 126 7.13 -2.88 9.00
CA ARG A 126 6.67 -4.00 8.19
C ARG A 126 5.75 -3.50 7.07
N GLY A 127 4.80 -2.62 7.38
CA GLY A 127 3.88 -2.03 6.39
C GLY A 127 4.61 -1.35 5.23
N ALA A 128 5.64 -0.55 5.52
CA ALA A 128 6.46 0.14 4.51
C ALA A 128 7.22 -0.80 3.56
N ARG A 129 7.42 -2.08 3.92
CA ARG A 129 8.09 -3.06 3.05
C ARG A 129 7.12 -3.68 2.06
N PHE A 130 5.94 -4.07 2.53
CA PHE A 130 4.88 -4.62 1.67
C PHE A 130 4.31 -3.58 0.71
N ALA A 131 4.17 -2.32 1.14
CA ALA A 131 3.67 -1.25 0.27
C ALA A 131 4.48 -1.14 -1.03
N GLY A 132 5.82 -1.18 -0.95
CA GLY A 132 6.66 -1.10 -2.16
C GLY A 132 6.51 -2.29 -3.12
N THR A 133 6.32 -3.51 -2.60
CA THR A 133 6.09 -4.69 -3.45
C THR A 133 4.69 -4.69 -4.05
N ASP A 134 3.69 -4.30 -3.26
CA ASP A 134 2.31 -4.22 -3.72
C ASP A 134 2.17 -3.15 -4.80
N SER A 135 2.84 -1.98 -4.66
CA SER A 135 2.90 -0.97 -5.71
C SER A 135 3.59 -1.50 -6.97
N ALA A 136 4.70 -2.22 -6.84
CA ALA A 136 5.40 -2.81 -7.99
C ALA A 136 4.55 -3.88 -8.71
N TRP A 137 3.69 -4.59 -7.99
CA TRP A 137 2.67 -5.48 -8.56
C TRP A 137 1.54 -4.70 -9.23
N LEU A 138 0.99 -3.66 -8.58
CA LEU A 138 -0.07 -2.82 -9.14
C LEU A 138 0.33 -2.22 -10.49
N VAL A 139 1.58 -1.81 -10.66
CA VAL A 139 2.10 -1.36 -11.96
C VAL A 139 1.89 -2.40 -13.06
N THR A 140 2.03 -3.70 -12.77
CA THR A 140 1.80 -4.77 -13.77
C THR A 140 0.35 -4.87 -14.23
N LEU A 141 -0.59 -4.33 -13.44
CA LEU A 141 -2.01 -4.31 -13.79
C LEU A 141 -2.36 -3.15 -14.72
N ALA A 142 -1.49 -2.14 -14.85
CA ALA A 142 -1.73 -0.97 -15.70
C ALA A 142 -1.90 -1.36 -17.17
N ASP A 143 -1.18 -2.40 -17.61
CA ASP A 143 -1.20 -2.90 -18.98
C ASP A 143 -2.39 -3.86 -19.26
N LEU A 144 -3.20 -4.19 -18.26
CA LEU A 144 -4.41 -5.01 -18.44
C LEU A 144 -5.57 -4.15 -18.98
N PRO A 145 -6.55 -4.74 -19.68
CA PRO A 145 -7.84 -4.09 -19.94
C PRO A 145 -8.51 -3.64 -18.63
N VAL A 146 -9.27 -2.54 -18.70
CA VAL A 146 -9.91 -1.88 -17.54
C VAL A 146 -10.64 -2.87 -16.63
N ASP A 147 -11.43 -3.79 -17.18
CA ASP A 147 -12.17 -4.78 -16.39
C ASP A 147 -11.26 -5.74 -15.62
N GLY A 148 -10.15 -6.16 -16.25
CA GLY A 148 -9.14 -7.03 -15.65
C GLY A 148 -8.41 -6.32 -14.51
N CYS A 149 -7.94 -5.09 -14.76
CA CYS A 149 -7.29 -4.25 -13.76
C CYS A 149 -8.21 -3.99 -12.56
N THR A 150 -9.44 -3.54 -12.83
CA THR A 150 -10.47 -3.27 -11.81
C THR A 150 -10.82 -4.51 -11.00
N GLY A 151 -10.89 -5.69 -11.64
CA GLY A 151 -11.12 -6.95 -10.97
C GLY A 151 -10.03 -7.29 -9.94
N GLN A 152 -8.76 -7.14 -10.33
CA GLN A 152 -7.60 -7.41 -9.47
C GLN A 152 -7.48 -6.39 -8.33
N VAL A 153 -7.67 -5.10 -8.62
CA VAL A 153 -7.66 -4.04 -7.61
C VAL A 153 -8.78 -4.24 -6.58
N ARG A 154 -9.98 -4.63 -7.01
CA ARG A 154 -11.10 -4.91 -6.10
C ARG A 154 -10.84 -6.13 -5.23
N TRP A 155 -10.16 -7.15 -5.77
CA TRP A 155 -9.71 -8.29 -4.97
C TRP A 155 -8.71 -7.84 -3.90
N LEU A 156 -7.70 -7.03 -4.27
CA LEU A 156 -6.72 -6.51 -3.31
C LEU A 156 -7.40 -5.64 -2.24
N ALA A 157 -8.29 -4.73 -2.63
CA ALA A 157 -9.06 -3.90 -1.70
C ALA A 157 -9.76 -4.76 -0.63
N ARG A 158 -10.34 -5.89 -1.04
CA ARG A 158 -10.98 -6.85 -0.12
C ARG A 158 -9.99 -7.48 0.87
N VAL A 159 -8.85 -7.93 0.34
CA VAL A 159 -7.78 -8.57 1.11
C VAL A 159 -7.22 -7.59 2.16
N LEU A 160 -7.05 -6.32 1.78
CA LEU A 160 -6.54 -5.26 2.64
C LEU A 160 -7.58 -4.81 3.68
N ALA A 161 -8.84 -4.58 3.27
CA ALA A 161 -9.93 -4.20 4.16
C ALA A 161 -10.20 -5.25 5.24
N ALA A 162 -10.11 -6.54 4.90
CA ALA A 162 -10.23 -7.63 5.87
C ALA A 162 -9.11 -7.63 6.93
N ARG A 163 -7.98 -6.98 6.64
CA ARG A 163 -6.84 -6.75 7.56
C ARG A 163 -6.88 -5.36 8.21
N GLY A 164 -7.99 -4.65 8.03
CA GLY A 164 -8.25 -3.34 8.58
C GLY A 164 -7.57 -2.18 7.85
N MET A 165 -7.24 -2.33 6.57
CA MET A 165 -6.87 -1.23 5.68
C MET A 165 -8.05 -0.91 4.75
N PRO A 166 -8.86 0.12 5.04
CA PRO A 166 -10.03 0.43 4.21
C PRO A 166 -9.68 0.67 2.74
N SER A 167 -10.57 0.33 1.82
CA SER A 167 -10.35 0.48 0.37
C SER A 167 -10.04 1.92 -0.05
N TRP A 168 -10.50 2.91 0.73
CA TRP A 168 -10.15 4.32 0.59
C TRP A 168 -8.64 4.59 0.62
N LEU A 169 -7.87 3.82 1.40
CA LEU A 169 -6.41 3.94 1.40
C LEU A 169 -5.81 3.45 0.08
N LEU A 170 -6.34 2.36 -0.50
CA LEU A 170 -5.92 1.87 -1.80
C LEU A 170 -6.35 2.81 -2.93
N GLU A 171 -7.53 3.42 -2.84
CA GLU A 171 -8.00 4.47 -3.75
C GLU A 171 -6.95 5.60 -3.85
N ARG A 172 -6.56 6.16 -2.70
CA ARG A 172 -5.57 7.25 -2.65
C ARG A 172 -4.19 6.81 -3.14
N HIS A 173 -3.78 5.60 -2.80
CA HIS A 173 -2.52 5.05 -3.28
C HIS A 173 -2.49 4.90 -4.81
N LEU A 174 -3.60 4.50 -5.43
CA LEU A 174 -3.70 4.39 -6.89
C LEU A 174 -3.63 5.75 -7.58
N ASP A 175 -4.20 6.80 -6.98
CA ASP A 175 -4.04 8.16 -7.50
C ASP A 175 -2.57 8.60 -7.46
N ASP A 176 -1.88 8.39 -6.32
CA ASP A 176 -0.45 8.68 -6.16
C ASP A 176 0.40 7.88 -7.15
N LEU A 177 0.12 6.59 -7.31
CA LEU A 177 0.83 5.70 -8.23
C LEU A 177 0.65 6.13 -9.68
N ALA A 178 -0.58 6.49 -10.08
CA ALA A 178 -0.86 6.95 -11.42
C ALA A 178 -0.12 8.26 -11.72
N GLU A 179 -0.08 9.20 -10.76
CA GLU A 179 0.65 10.46 -10.93
C GLU A 179 2.17 10.26 -11.04
N GLU A 180 2.73 9.40 -10.20
CA GLU A 180 4.16 9.05 -10.25
C GLU A 180 4.54 8.38 -11.57
N LEU A 181 3.68 7.49 -12.09
CA LEU A 181 3.88 6.87 -13.39
C LEU A 181 3.80 7.89 -14.53
N ARG A 182 2.81 8.79 -14.51
CA ARG A 182 2.67 9.84 -15.53
C ARG A 182 3.87 10.77 -15.57
N THR A 183 4.33 11.18 -14.40
CA THR A 183 5.47 12.07 -14.25
C THR A 183 6.77 11.40 -14.74
N ALA A 184 6.99 10.14 -14.37
CA ALA A 184 8.24 9.45 -14.67
C ALA A 184 8.31 8.85 -16.08
N CYS A 185 7.18 8.35 -16.59
CA CYS A 185 7.14 7.47 -17.76
C CYS A 185 6.25 8.01 -18.90
N GLY A 186 5.62 9.18 -18.72
CA GLY A 186 4.73 9.81 -19.70
C GLY A 186 3.24 9.60 -19.43
N ALA A 187 2.39 10.42 -20.06
CA ALA A 187 0.97 10.57 -19.73
C ALA A 187 0.15 9.28 -19.73
N ASP A 188 0.49 8.31 -20.60
CA ASP A 188 -0.26 7.06 -20.75
C ASP A 188 0.27 5.93 -19.85
N ALA A 189 1.36 6.15 -19.12
CA ALA A 189 2.04 5.09 -18.37
C ALA A 189 1.22 4.52 -17.19
N ALA A 190 0.22 5.26 -16.71
CA ALA A 190 -0.69 4.79 -15.68
C ALA A 190 -1.70 3.74 -16.18
N GLY A 191 -1.89 3.63 -17.50
CA GLY A 191 -2.81 2.67 -18.13
C GLY A 191 -4.19 2.67 -17.47
N SER A 192 -4.67 1.48 -17.11
CA SER A 192 -6.00 1.27 -16.50
C SER A 192 -6.10 1.57 -14.99
N LEU A 193 -5.02 1.99 -14.32
CA LEU A 193 -5.04 2.25 -12.87
C LEU A 193 -5.99 3.38 -12.45
N PRO A 194 -6.09 4.52 -13.16
CA PRO A 194 -7.03 5.58 -12.82
C PRO A 194 -8.49 5.13 -12.86
N ASP A 195 -8.87 4.27 -13.80
CA ASP A 195 -10.22 3.70 -13.87
C ASP A 195 -10.53 2.80 -12.66
N ALA A 196 -9.55 2.00 -12.24
CA ALA A 196 -9.68 1.17 -11.05
C ALA A 196 -9.85 2.02 -9.78
N ALA A 197 -9.08 3.11 -9.64
CA ALA A 197 -9.22 4.09 -8.55
C ALA A 197 -10.61 4.75 -8.56
N ALA A 198 -11.05 5.22 -9.73
CA ALA A 198 -12.37 5.83 -9.92
C ALA A 198 -13.50 4.85 -9.57
N ARG A 199 -13.34 3.55 -9.84
CA ARG A 199 -14.32 2.53 -9.48
C ARG A 199 -14.41 2.31 -7.97
N LEU A 200 -13.27 2.27 -7.27
CA LEU A 200 -13.25 2.21 -5.79
C LEU A 200 -13.93 3.45 -5.19
N ARG A 201 -13.54 4.64 -5.67
CA ARG A 201 -14.15 5.92 -5.28
C ARG A 201 -15.66 5.91 -5.47
N SER A 202 -16.12 5.57 -6.67
CA SER A 202 -17.55 5.56 -7.00
C SER A 202 -18.33 4.63 -6.07
N THR A 203 -17.78 3.45 -5.80
CA THR A 203 -18.38 2.45 -4.89
C THR A 203 -18.51 3.00 -3.47
N ARG A 204 -17.46 3.63 -2.95
CA ARG A 204 -17.46 4.28 -1.63
C ARG A 204 -18.42 5.47 -1.59
N THR A 205 -18.38 6.36 -2.58
CA THR A 205 -19.21 7.58 -2.58
C THR A 205 -20.70 7.31 -2.73
N ALA A 206 -21.09 6.14 -3.24
CA ALA A 206 -22.48 5.70 -3.27
C ALA A 206 -23.07 5.45 -1.86
N VAL A 207 -22.21 5.18 -0.86
CA VAL A 207 -22.62 4.92 0.53
C VAL A 207 -22.17 6.01 1.50
N LEU A 208 -21.00 6.63 1.25
CA LEU A 208 -20.41 7.65 2.10
C LEU A 208 -19.75 8.74 1.24
N PRO A 209 -20.36 9.93 1.13
CA PRO A 209 -19.86 10.99 0.27
C PRO A 209 -18.58 11.63 0.83
N GLU A 210 -17.74 12.18 -0.05
CA GLU A 210 -16.44 12.76 0.31
C GLU A 210 -16.49 13.83 1.43
N PRO A 211 -17.46 14.77 1.45
CA PRO A 211 -17.54 15.76 2.52
C PRO A 211 -17.75 15.14 3.91
N ALA A 212 -18.39 13.97 3.99
CA ALA A 212 -18.59 13.27 5.27
C ALA A 212 -17.26 12.72 5.82
N LEU A 213 -16.38 12.21 4.96
CA LEU A 213 -15.03 11.79 5.35
C LEU A 213 -14.18 12.99 5.76
N GLN A 214 -14.17 14.05 4.96
CA GLN A 214 -13.34 15.24 5.21
C GLN A 214 -13.76 15.98 6.49
N GLY A 215 -15.06 15.99 6.82
CA GLY A 215 -15.59 16.61 8.03
C GLY A 215 -15.54 15.74 9.28
N ALA A 216 -15.13 14.46 9.18
CA ALA A 216 -15.28 13.49 10.26
C ALA A 216 -14.54 13.89 11.55
N ALA A 217 -13.30 14.38 11.42
CA ALA A 217 -12.49 14.81 12.56
C ALA A 217 -13.08 16.04 13.28
N ALA A 218 -13.63 16.99 12.52
CA ALA A 218 -14.29 18.17 13.07
C ALA A 218 -15.56 17.77 13.82
N ARG A 219 -16.40 16.93 13.22
CA ARG A 219 -17.62 16.41 13.84
C ARG A 219 -17.33 15.65 15.13
N LEU A 220 -16.33 14.78 15.16
CA LEU A 220 -15.91 14.08 16.38
C LEU A 220 -15.60 15.09 17.48
N ARG A 221 -14.79 16.11 17.18
CA ARG A 221 -14.40 17.13 18.16
C ARG A 221 -15.57 17.97 18.63
N GLU A 222 -16.46 18.38 17.73
CA GLU A 222 -17.66 19.16 18.05
C GLU A 222 -18.65 18.38 18.93
N GLU A 223 -18.89 17.11 18.62
CA GLU A 223 -19.90 16.28 19.31
C GLU A 223 -19.39 15.72 20.65
N THR A 224 -18.07 15.51 20.81
CA THR A 224 -17.50 14.83 21.99
C THR A 224 -16.53 15.66 22.82
N GLY A 225 -15.94 16.71 22.24
CA GLY A 225 -14.82 17.45 22.80
C GLY A 225 -13.50 16.67 22.84
N ALA A 226 -13.45 15.43 22.35
CA ALA A 226 -12.25 14.60 22.34
C ALA A 226 -11.40 14.85 21.08
N GLU A 227 -10.13 14.47 21.17
CA GLU A 227 -9.24 14.40 20.01
C GLU A 227 -9.32 13.02 19.34
N GLU A 228 -8.91 12.97 18.07
CA GLU A 228 -8.76 11.69 17.38
C GLU A 228 -7.57 10.89 17.96
N PRO A 229 -7.66 9.54 18.04
CA PRO A 229 -6.55 8.71 18.51
C PRO A 229 -5.30 8.80 17.61
N LEU A 230 -5.50 9.16 16.35
CA LEU A 230 -4.47 9.62 15.43
C LEU A 230 -5.10 10.58 14.41
N PRO A 231 -4.31 11.45 13.76
CA PRO A 231 -4.84 12.29 12.69
C PRO A 231 -5.52 11.44 11.61
N GLY A 232 -6.79 11.76 11.31
CA GLY A 232 -7.57 11.07 10.28
C GLY A 232 -8.25 9.76 10.72
N ALA A 233 -8.19 9.39 12.00
CA ALA A 233 -8.85 8.19 12.52
C ALA A 233 -10.35 8.14 12.23
N ALA A 234 -11.04 9.28 12.32
CA ALA A 234 -12.47 9.39 12.06
C ALA A 234 -12.80 9.07 10.60
N ALA A 235 -12.04 9.63 9.66
CA ALA A 235 -12.19 9.30 8.24
C ALA A 235 -11.90 7.81 7.99
N LEU A 236 -10.85 7.25 8.59
CA LEU A 236 -10.52 5.83 8.46
C LEU A 236 -11.63 4.90 8.98
N GLY A 237 -12.19 5.21 10.15
CA GLY A 237 -13.29 4.42 10.74
C GLY A 237 -14.54 4.45 9.85
N LEU A 238 -14.91 5.62 9.35
CA LEU A 238 -16.04 5.76 8.43
C LEU A 238 -15.78 5.07 7.09
N ALA A 239 -14.56 5.16 6.55
CA ALA A 239 -14.18 4.45 5.33
C ALA A 239 -14.24 2.92 5.50
N ALA A 240 -13.84 2.40 6.66
CA ALA A 240 -13.99 0.98 6.99
C ALA A 240 -15.47 0.54 6.99
N ALA A 241 -16.35 1.37 7.55
CA ALA A 241 -17.78 1.10 7.53
C ALA A 241 -18.39 1.21 6.12
N ALA A 242 -17.90 2.14 5.30
CA ALA A 242 -18.27 2.24 3.88
C ALA A 242 -17.90 0.96 3.10
N ASP A 243 -16.78 0.31 3.43
CA ASP A 243 -16.42 -1.00 2.84
C ASP A 243 -17.42 -2.11 3.19
N VAL A 244 -17.98 -2.08 4.40
CA VAL A 244 -19.05 -3.02 4.80
C VAL A 244 -20.34 -2.71 4.07
N ALA A 245 -20.76 -1.43 4.04
CA ALA A 245 -21.96 -0.99 3.33
C ALA A 245 -21.91 -1.34 1.84
N ALA A 246 -20.74 -1.22 1.22
CA ALA A 246 -20.50 -1.55 -0.18
C ALA A 246 -20.37 -3.06 -0.46
N GLY A 247 -20.37 -3.91 0.58
CA GLY A 247 -20.17 -5.36 0.43
C GLY A 247 -18.74 -5.76 0.07
N THR A 248 -17.75 -4.88 0.30
CA THR A 248 -16.34 -5.21 0.13
C THR A 248 -15.92 -6.22 1.19
N VAL A 249 -16.22 -5.96 2.47
CA VAL A 249 -15.91 -6.88 3.59
C VAL A 249 -17.10 -7.06 4.51
N ALA A 250 -17.06 -8.12 5.32
CA ALA A 250 -18.16 -8.47 6.23
C ALA A 250 -18.17 -7.63 7.51
N SER A 251 -17.03 -7.02 7.87
CA SER A 251 -16.86 -6.36 9.16
C SER A 251 -15.86 -5.23 9.07
N TRP A 252 -16.18 -4.12 9.76
CA TRP A 252 -15.29 -2.98 9.92
C TRP A 252 -14.44 -3.10 11.20
N ALA A 253 -14.74 -4.08 12.07
CA ALA A 253 -14.07 -4.32 13.34
C ALA A 253 -12.54 -4.37 13.23
N PRO A 254 -11.92 -5.04 12.23
CA PRO A 254 -10.47 -5.06 12.13
C PRO A 254 -9.84 -3.66 12.08
N CYS A 255 -10.51 -2.66 11.51
CA CYS A 255 -10.03 -1.28 11.49
C CYS A 255 -10.45 -0.54 12.77
N VAL A 256 -11.74 -0.49 13.06
CA VAL A 256 -12.30 0.35 14.13
C VAL A 256 -11.86 -0.14 15.51
N ASP A 257 -11.82 -1.44 15.78
CA ASP A 257 -11.38 -1.94 17.10
C ASP A 257 -9.92 -1.60 17.38
N TRP A 258 -9.07 -1.63 16.34
CA TRP A 258 -7.68 -1.24 16.49
C TRP A 258 -7.56 0.26 16.83
N LEU A 259 -8.36 1.11 16.16
CA LEU A 259 -8.44 2.56 16.39
C LEU A 259 -9.02 2.91 17.76
N THR A 260 -9.93 2.10 18.29
CA THR A 260 -10.74 2.37 19.49
C THR A 260 -10.31 1.57 20.72
N ASP A 261 -9.09 1.04 20.69
CA ASP A 261 -8.46 0.37 21.82
C ASP A 261 -8.19 1.37 22.96
N ALA A 262 -8.49 0.94 24.19
CA ALA A 262 -8.43 1.78 25.37
C ALA A 262 -7.03 2.30 25.70
N SER A 263 -5.96 1.65 25.22
CA SER A 263 -4.58 2.14 25.39
C SER A 263 -4.22 3.29 24.46
N ARG A 264 -5.04 3.57 23.44
CA ARG A 264 -4.75 4.54 22.36
C ARG A 264 -5.80 5.63 22.21
N CYS A 265 -7.05 5.36 22.60
CA CYS A 265 -8.18 6.20 22.25
C CYS A 265 -8.96 6.66 23.48
N ASP A 266 -9.28 7.96 23.51
CA ASP A 266 -10.21 8.51 24.49
C ASP A 266 -11.55 7.76 24.42
N PRO A 267 -12.16 7.35 25.56
CA PRO A 267 -13.41 6.60 25.55
C PRO A 267 -14.56 7.28 24.80
N ARG A 268 -14.62 8.62 24.79
CA ARG A 268 -15.65 9.38 24.07
C ARG A 268 -15.44 9.31 22.57
N ALA A 269 -14.19 9.48 22.11
CA ALA A 269 -13.83 9.30 20.70
C ALA A 269 -14.09 7.85 20.25
N ALA A 270 -13.73 6.87 21.09
CA ALA A 270 -13.95 5.46 20.83
C ALA A 270 -15.44 5.10 20.70
N ALA A 271 -16.29 5.63 21.58
CA ALA A 271 -17.73 5.45 21.51
C ALA A 271 -18.32 6.10 20.24
N TRP A 272 -17.91 7.33 19.93
CA TRP A 272 -18.33 8.05 18.73
C TRP A 272 -17.98 7.29 17.45
N LEU A 273 -16.74 6.83 17.32
CA LEU A 273 -16.28 6.07 16.14
C LEU A 273 -17.12 4.81 15.91
N ARG A 274 -17.42 4.05 16.96
CA ARG A 274 -18.26 2.84 16.86
C ARG A 274 -19.70 3.18 16.48
N VAL A 275 -20.27 4.25 17.06
CA VAL A 275 -21.64 4.69 16.73
C VAL A 275 -21.73 5.14 15.28
N GLU A 276 -20.81 5.99 14.82
CA GLU A 276 -20.84 6.48 13.44
C GLU A 276 -20.53 5.37 12.42
N ALA A 277 -19.59 4.47 12.71
CA ALA A 277 -19.36 3.29 11.88
C ALA A 277 -20.63 2.45 11.76
N THR A 278 -21.33 2.20 12.89
CA THR A 278 -22.60 1.46 12.91
C THR A 278 -23.71 2.17 12.12
N ARG A 279 -23.75 3.51 12.15
CA ARG A 279 -24.72 4.30 11.35
C ARG A 279 -24.50 4.15 9.85
N VAL A 280 -23.25 4.03 9.40
CA VAL A 280 -22.92 3.76 7.99
C VAL A 280 -23.24 2.31 7.63
N ALA A 281 -22.79 1.36 8.46
CA ALA A 281 -23.15 -0.06 8.33
C ALA A 281 -23.06 -0.79 9.68
N PRO A 282 -24.04 -1.64 10.04
CA PRO A 282 -23.90 -2.53 11.19
C PRO A 282 -22.73 -3.49 10.97
N ASP A 283 -22.06 -3.87 12.07
CA ASP A 283 -20.96 -4.85 12.03
C ASP A 283 -21.51 -6.28 12.07
N GLY A 284 -21.16 -7.10 11.08
CA GLY A 284 -21.68 -8.47 10.93
C GLY A 284 -23.18 -8.53 10.58
N ASP A 285 -23.70 -9.56 9.90
CA ASP A 285 -23.16 -10.84 9.46
C ASP A 285 -23.16 -10.88 7.92
N LEU A 286 -22.15 -11.53 7.30
CA LEU A 286 -22.46 -12.30 6.09
C LEU A 286 -23.43 -13.38 6.58
N SER A 287 -24.73 -13.12 6.41
CA SER A 287 -25.75 -14.16 6.44
C SER A 287 -25.15 -15.38 5.74
N ALA A 288 -24.98 -16.46 6.50
CA ALA A 288 -24.77 -17.78 5.96
C ALA A 288 -25.86 -18.00 4.90
N GLY A 289 -25.51 -17.72 3.65
CA GLY A 289 -26.31 -17.95 2.47
C GLY A 289 -26.42 -19.45 2.29
N ARG A 290 -27.38 -20.01 3.03
CA ARG A 290 -28.02 -21.32 2.91
C ARG A 290 -27.42 -22.19 1.82
N SER A 291 -26.69 -23.22 2.28
CA SER A 291 -26.73 -24.52 1.63
C SER A 291 -28.20 -24.94 1.47
N ARG A 292 -28.74 -24.78 0.26
CA ARG A 292 -29.93 -25.49 -0.19
C ARG A 292 -29.68 -25.98 -1.60
N GLY A 293 -29.36 -27.27 -1.66
CA GLY A 293 -29.16 -27.99 -2.91
C GLY A 293 -28.40 -29.28 -2.67
N GLY A 294 -28.86 -30.10 -1.72
CA GLY A 294 -28.45 -31.49 -1.70
C GLY A 294 -28.93 -32.15 -2.99
N SER A 295 -27.99 -32.49 -3.88
CA SER A 295 -28.20 -33.55 -4.86
C SER A 295 -27.34 -34.73 -4.45
N ARG A 296 -28.07 -35.67 -3.89
CA ARG A 296 -27.71 -37.04 -3.55
C ARG A 296 -27.01 -37.72 -4.73
N ALA A 297 -25.90 -38.38 -4.41
CA ALA A 297 -25.29 -39.53 -5.06
C ALA A 297 -25.77 -39.93 -6.46
N LEU A 298 -24.83 -40.13 -7.38
CA LEU A 298 -24.75 -41.38 -8.16
C LEU A 298 -23.29 -41.69 -8.47
N ARG A 299 -22.79 -42.77 -7.85
CA ARG A 299 -21.65 -43.52 -8.33
C ARG A 299 -22.13 -44.39 -9.49
N SER A 300 -21.43 -44.35 -10.62
CA SER A 300 -21.29 -45.44 -11.59
C SER A 300 -20.01 -45.15 -12.36
#